data_AF-A0A972UNI5-F1
#
_entry.id   AF-A0A972UNI5-F1
#
_cell.length_a   1.000
_cell.length_b   1.000
_cell.length_c   1.000
_cell.angle_alpha   90.00
_cell.angle_beta   90.00
_cell.angle_gamma   90.00
#
_symmetry.space_group_name_H-M   'P 1'
#
loop_
_entity.id
_entity.type
_entity.pdbx_description
1 polymer ?
#
loop_
_entity_poly.entity_id
_entity_poly.type
_entity_poly.pdbx_seq_one_letter_code
_entity_poly.pdbx_strand_id
1 'polypeptide(L)'
;MQKFMEDAFGMTKAGDAGAGVYMTDGALNIALLGRKGKPLGWEGDGLFYGIDHVGIWVDDIRAARQQVEAAGATYVLGNESDDPNTFYEIKYRDPLGHLFDLTAGGWKGAVKEVRPVAGTAAAAAE
;
A
#
# COMPACT_ATOMS: atom_id res chain seq x y z
N MET A 1 -18.02 1.67 -2.62
CA MET A 1 -16.66 1.73 -3.20
C MET A 1 -16.29 0.43 -3.91
N GLN A 2 -16.37 -0.75 -3.28
CA GLN A 2 -16.05 -2.02 -3.97
C GLN A 2 -16.79 -2.19 -5.30
N LYS A 3 -18.13 -2.15 -5.31
CA LYS A 3 -18.92 -2.24 -6.55
C LYS A 3 -18.53 -1.20 -7.61
N PHE A 4 -18.15 0.01 -7.20
CA PHE A 4 -17.68 1.03 -8.12
C PHE A 4 -16.35 0.64 -8.76
N MET A 5 -15.40 0.10 -7.99
CA MET A 5 -14.12 -0.37 -8.53
C MET A 5 -14.31 -1.54 -9.50
N GLU A 6 -15.24 -2.44 -9.20
CA GLU A 6 -15.63 -3.55 -10.08
C GLU A 6 -16.27 -3.03 -11.37
N ASP A 7 -17.28 -2.18 -11.28
CA ASP A 7 -18.04 -1.70 -12.44
C ASP A 7 -17.24 -0.71 -13.31
N ALA A 8 -16.45 0.19 -12.71
CA ALA A 8 -15.78 1.27 -13.42
C ALA A 8 -14.39 0.89 -13.95
N PHE A 9 -13.65 0.05 -13.22
CA PHE A 9 -12.26 -0.27 -13.54
C PHE A 9 -12.03 -1.76 -13.81
N GLY A 10 -13.07 -2.60 -13.68
CA GLY A 10 -12.94 -4.04 -13.86
C GLY A 10 -12.08 -4.72 -12.78
N MET A 11 -11.86 -4.05 -11.64
CA MET A 11 -11.10 -4.65 -10.54
C MET A 11 -11.88 -5.81 -9.91
N THR A 12 -11.15 -6.75 -9.33
CA THR A 12 -11.71 -7.91 -8.65
C THR A 12 -11.32 -7.93 -7.18
N LYS A 13 -12.08 -8.67 -6.36
CA LYS A 13 -11.72 -8.89 -4.96
C LYS A 13 -10.54 -9.87 -4.85
N ALA A 14 -9.41 -9.38 -4.35
CA ALA A 14 -8.25 -10.21 -4.04
C ALA A 14 -8.44 -11.00 -2.73
N GLY A 15 -9.13 -10.42 -1.74
CA GLY A 15 -9.38 -11.06 -0.46
C GLY A 15 -10.02 -10.13 0.57
N ASP A 16 -10.26 -10.66 1.76
CA ASP A 16 -10.76 -9.88 2.90
C ASP A 16 -9.62 -9.17 3.65
N ALA A 17 -9.88 -7.97 4.13
CA ALA A 17 -8.94 -7.10 4.84
C ALA A 17 -9.51 -6.72 6.21
N GLY A 18 -9.68 -7.71 7.10
CA GLY A 18 -10.39 -7.52 8.36
C GLY A 18 -11.84 -7.06 8.13
N ALA A 19 -12.16 -5.82 8.50
CA ALA A 19 -13.47 -5.20 8.22
C ALA A 19 -13.58 -4.56 6.81
N GLY A 20 -12.56 -4.74 5.97
CA GLY A 20 -12.49 -4.21 4.61
C GLY A 20 -12.26 -5.28 3.55
N VAL A 21 -11.94 -4.84 2.34
CA VAL A 21 -11.68 -5.70 1.18
C VAL A 21 -10.44 -5.22 0.43
N TYR A 22 -9.63 -6.16 -0.04
CA TYR A 22 -8.56 -5.90 -1.00
C TYR A 22 -9.09 -6.02 -2.42
N MET A 23 -8.95 -4.95 -3.21
CA MET A 23 -9.24 -4.94 -4.63
C MET A 23 -7.96 -5.05 -5.46
N THR A 24 -8.04 -5.66 -6.63
CA THR A 24 -6.90 -5.80 -7.55
C THR A 24 -7.32 -5.75 -9.01
N ASP A 25 -6.44 -5.21 -9.86
CA ASP A 25 -6.47 -5.31 -11.32
C ASP A 25 -5.49 -6.37 -11.87
N GLY A 26 -4.82 -7.10 -10.98
CA GLY A 26 -3.75 -8.05 -11.30
C GLY A 26 -2.34 -7.51 -11.11
N ALA A 27 -2.17 -6.22 -10.84
CA ALA A 27 -0.87 -5.59 -10.58
C ALA A 27 -0.88 -4.76 -9.29
N LEU A 28 -1.90 -3.94 -9.09
CA LEU A 28 -2.07 -3.08 -7.92
C LEU A 28 -2.99 -3.74 -6.89
N ASN A 29 -2.70 -3.52 -5.60
CA ASN A 29 -3.65 -3.73 -4.52
C ASN A 29 -4.22 -2.38 -4.05
N ILE A 30 -5.54 -2.31 -3.88
CA ILE A 30 -6.22 -1.21 -3.19
C ILE A 30 -6.97 -1.76 -1.98
N ALA A 31 -6.54 -1.37 -0.79
CA ALA A 31 -7.21 -1.70 0.46
C ALA A 31 -8.40 -0.75 0.72
N LEU A 32 -9.62 -1.26 0.60
CA LEU A 32 -10.83 -0.55 0.98
C LEU A 32 -11.17 -0.89 2.43
N LEU A 33 -10.70 -0.05 3.35
CA LEU A 33 -10.81 -0.32 4.78
C LEU A 33 -12.12 0.26 5.35
N GLY A 34 -12.95 -0.60 5.93
CA GLY A 34 -14.12 -0.20 6.73
C GLY A 34 -13.74 0.28 8.14
N ARG A 35 -12.76 1.19 8.25
CA ARG A 35 -12.23 1.62 9.56
C ARG A 35 -13.31 2.32 10.36
N LYS A 36 -13.32 2.06 11.67
CA LYS A 36 -14.00 2.91 12.66
C LYS A 36 -12.97 3.91 13.21
N GLY A 37 -13.33 5.19 13.26
CA GLY A 37 -12.46 6.26 13.77
C GLY A 37 -11.70 7.02 12.69
N LYS A 38 -10.78 7.90 13.13
CA LYS A 38 -9.99 8.77 12.25
C LYS A 38 -8.75 8.01 11.70
N PRO A 39 -8.30 8.31 10.47
CA PRO A 39 -6.99 7.87 9.99
C PRO A 39 -5.85 8.31 10.92
N LEU A 40 -4.72 7.61 10.86
CA LEU A 40 -3.57 7.91 11.69
C LEU A 40 -3.00 9.29 11.35
N GLY A 41 -3.06 10.23 12.30
CA GLY A 41 -2.59 11.61 12.13
C GLY A 41 -3.61 12.55 11.47
N TRP A 42 -4.86 12.12 11.31
CA TRP A 42 -5.96 13.02 10.96
C TRP A 42 -6.57 13.61 12.22
N GLU A 43 -6.41 14.93 12.41
CA GLU A 43 -6.93 15.65 13.58
C GLU A 43 -8.30 16.29 13.33
N GLY A 44 -8.70 16.50 12.06
CA GLY A 44 -9.95 17.18 11.71
C GLY A 44 -11.20 16.50 12.27
N ASP A 45 -12.21 17.30 12.60
CA ASP A 45 -13.44 16.84 13.27
C ASP A 45 -14.47 16.22 12.31
N GLY A 46 -14.26 16.38 11.01
CA GLY A 46 -15.10 15.81 9.96
C GLY A 46 -14.65 14.42 9.49
N LEU A 47 -15.46 13.85 8.58
CA LEU A 47 -15.09 12.66 7.84
C LEU A 47 -13.84 12.92 7.01
N PHE A 48 -12.94 11.94 6.99
CA PHE A 48 -11.79 11.96 6.11
C PHE A 48 -12.18 11.45 4.72
N TYR A 49 -11.81 12.22 3.69
CA TYR A 49 -11.93 11.82 2.30
C TYR A 49 -10.55 11.90 1.66
N GLY A 50 -9.99 10.77 1.25
CA GLY A 50 -8.66 10.73 0.64
C GLY A 50 -7.98 9.37 0.78
N ILE A 51 -6.70 9.36 0.43
CA ILE A 51 -5.81 8.20 0.57
C ILE A 51 -5.29 8.19 2.00
N ASP A 52 -5.53 7.11 2.75
CA ASP A 52 -5.05 6.95 4.14
C ASP A 52 -3.51 6.83 4.18
N HIS A 53 -2.94 6.01 3.28
CA HIS A 53 -1.50 5.85 3.05
C HIS A 53 -1.24 5.11 1.74
N VAL A 54 0.02 5.08 1.32
CA VAL A 54 0.54 4.25 0.23
C VAL A 54 1.51 3.21 0.80
N GLY A 55 1.44 1.99 0.29
CA GLY A 55 2.39 0.94 0.63
C GLY A 55 3.48 0.78 -0.43
N ILE A 56 4.72 0.57 0.03
CA ILE A 56 5.90 0.35 -0.79
C ILE A 56 6.41 -1.07 -0.58
N TRP A 57 6.40 -1.87 -1.65
CA TRP A 57 6.93 -3.23 -1.64
C TRP A 57 8.45 -3.21 -1.87
N VAL A 58 9.22 -3.46 -0.83
CA VAL A 58 10.70 -3.44 -0.85
C VAL A 58 11.29 -4.86 -0.91
N ASP A 59 12.57 -4.99 -1.24
CA ASP A 59 13.28 -6.29 -1.23
C ASP A 59 13.76 -6.67 0.17
N ASP A 60 14.42 -5.73 0.85
CA ASP A 60 14.98 -5.91 2.18
C ASP A 60 14.39 -4.87 3.11
N ILE A 61 13.61 -5.33 4.09
CA ILE A 61 12.92 -4.45 5.01
C ILE A 61 13.89 -3.71 5.95
N ARG A 62 15.02 -4.32 6.32
CA ARG A 62 16.00 -3.71 7.24
C ARG A 62 16.77 -2.61 6.53
N ALA A 63 17.22 -2.86 5.31
CA ALA A 63 17.88 -1.86 4.48
C ALA A 63 16.93 -0.70 4.15
N ALA A 64 15.68 -0.99 3.77
CA ALA A 64 14.70 0.04 3.46
C ALA A 64 14.39 0.96 4.66
N ARG A 65 14.26 0.40 5.87
CA ARG A 65 14.06 1.18 7.10
C ARG A 65 15.20 2.18 7.33
N GLN A 66 16.45 1.71 7.24
CA GLN A 66 17.61 2.59 7.38
C GLN A 66 17.62 3.69 6.32
N GLN A 67 17.27 3.37 5.08
CA GLN A 67 17.24 4.33 3.99
C GLN A 67 16.18 5.42 4.19
N VAL A 68 14.95 5.06 4.57
CA VAL A 68 13.89 6.06 4.77
C VAL A 68 14.17 6.92 6.01
N GLU A 69 14.72 6.35 7.07
CA GLU A 69 15.13 7.09 8.27
C GLU A 69 16.26 8.08 7.96
N ALA A 70 17.27 7.65 7.19
CA ALA A 70 18.33 8.53 6.71
C ALA A 70 17.81 9.65 5.79
N ALA A 71 16.71 9.40 5.07
CA ALA A 71 16.01 10.40 4.25
C ALA A 71 15.08 11.33 5.06
N GLY A 72 15.00 11.16 6.38
CA GLY A 72 14.22 12.00 7.29
C GLY A 72 12.81 11.49 7.62
N ALA A 73 12.49 10.25 7.26
CA ALA A 73 11.22 9.65 7.65
C ALA A 73 11.21 9.29 9.15
N THR A 74 10.05 9.43 9.80
CA THR A 74 9.87 9.09 11.22
C THR A 74 9.03 7.82 11.37
N TYR A 75 9.53 6.85 12.14
CA TYR A 75 8.79 5.63 12.45
C TYR A 75 7.50 5.93 13.21
N VAL A 76 6.41 5.24 12.85
CA VAL A 76 5.10 5.38 13.49
C VAL A 76 4.72 4.10 14.24
N LEU A 77 4.56 2.98 13.54
CA LEU A 77 4.15 1.71 14.13
C LEU A 77 4.43 0.53 13.19
N GLY A 78 4.37 -0.69 13.73
CA GLY A 78 4.47 -1.93 12.96
C GLY A 78 5.84 -2.60 13.09
N ASN A 79 5.85 -3.92 12.92
CA ASN A 79 7.06 -4.72 13.02
C ASN A 79 7.13 -5.70 11.85
N GLU A 80 8.34 -6.14 11.56
CA GLU A 80 8.57 -7.29 10.67
C GLU A 80 7.85 -8.51 11.24
N SER A 81 7.28 -9.33 10.37
CA SER A 81 6.68 -10.61 10.73
C SER A 81 7.10 -11.67 9.72
N ASP A 82 7.51 -12.82 10.25
CA ASP A 82 7.81 -14.02 9.45
C ASP A 82 6.57 -14.86 9.15
N ASP A 83 5.37 -14.45 9.61
CA ASP A 83 4.13 -15.17 9.32
C ASP A 83 3.68 -14.89 7.89
N PRO A 84 3.71 -15.89 6.98
CA PRO A 84 3.35 -15.70 5.58
C PRO A 84 1.87 -15.38 5.36
N ASN A 85 1.03 -15.52 6.39
CA ASN A 85 -0.38 -15.14 6.34
C ASN A 85 -0.63 -13.69 6.79
N THR A 86 0.42 -12.96 7.17
CA THR A 86 0.34 -11.56 7.55
C THR A 86 0.86 -10.66 6.43
N PHE A 87 0.07 -9.65 6.07
CA PHE A 87 0.54 -8.51 5.28
C PHE A 87 1.07 -7.48 6.27
N TYR A 88 2.20 -7.78 6.92
CA TYR A 88 2.76 -6.83 7.88
C TYR A 88 3.14 -5.53 7.18
N GLU A 89 2.93 -4.42 7.89
CA GLU A 89 3.16 -3.06 7.39
C GLU A 89 3.90 -2.28 8.47
N ILE A 90 5.09 -1.78 8.12
CA ILE A 90 5.86 -0.91 9.00
C ILE A 90 5.66 0.52 8.51
N LYS A 91 4.91 1.30 9.30
CA LYS A 91 4.44 2.63 8.93
C LYS A 91 5.43 3.71 9.35
N TYR A 92 5.64 4.65 8.45
CA TYR A 92 6.49 5.83 8.59
C TYR A 92 5.74 7.09 8.15
N ARG A 93 6.22 8.25 8.59
CA ARG A 93 5.87 9.56 8.00
C ARG A 93 7.04 10.12 7.24
N ASP A 94 6.79 10.65 6.06
CA ASP A 94 7.78 11.44 5.33
C ASP A 94 7.98 12.83 6.00
N PRO A 95 8.96 13.64 5.54
CA PRO A 95 9.18 14.99 6.09
C PRO A 95 8.00 15.95 5.94
N LEU A 96 7.04 15.65 5.06
CA LEU A 96 5.81 16.43 4.85
C LEU A 96 4.63 15.92 5.70
N GLY A 97 4.83 14.82 6.44
CA GLY A 97 3.84 14.20 7.32
C GLY A 97 2.96 13.14 6.66
N HIS A 98 3.17 12.82 5.37
CA HIS A 98 2.40 11.79 4.68
C HIS A 98 2.71 10.41 5.24
N LEU A 99 1.66 9.61 5.47
CA LEU A 99 1.81 8.24 5.96
C LEU A 99 2.08 7.29 4.79
N PHE A 100 3.07 6.43 4.95
CA PHE A 100 3.34 5.30 4.06
C PHE A 100 3.80 4.09 4.87
N ASP A 101 3.77 2.91 4.27
CA ASP A 101 4.38 1.71 4.85
C ASP A 101 5.35 1.00 3.93
N LEU A 102 6.21 0.22 4.58
CA LEU A 102 7.15 -0.68 3.96
C LEU A 102 6.75 -2.12 4.29
N THR A 103 6.87 -2.99 3.30
CA THR A 103 6.78 -4.44 3.47
C THR A 103 7.68 -5.16 2.47
N ALA A 104 8.28 -6.28 2.88
CA ALA A 104 8.93 -7.20 1.95
C ALA A 104 7.99 -8.33 1.48
N GLY A 105 6.89 -8.57 2.22
CA GLY A 105 5.92 -9.63 1.92
C GLY A 105 4.90 -9.27 0.84
N GLY A 106 4.73 -7.98 0.55
CA GLY A 106 3.77 -7.47 -0.42
C GLY A 106 2.33 -7.57 0.07
N TRP A 107 1.39 -7.49 -0.88
CA TRP A 107 -0.04 -7.60 -0.62
C TRP A 107 -0.70 -8.57 -1.59
N LYS A 108 -1.79 -9.20 -1.14
CA LYS A 108 -2.57 -10.08 -1.99
C LYS A 108 -3.07 -9.35 -3.25
N GLY A 109 -2.83 -9.91 -4.43
CA GLY A 109 -3.23 -9.29 -5.68
C GLY A 109 -2.34 -8.13 -6.14
N ALA A 110 -1.30 -7.76 -5.39
CA ALA A 110 -0.23 -6.94 -5.93
C ALA A 110 0.80 -7.81 -6.65
N VAL A 111 1.47 -7.26 -7.65
CA VAL A 111 2.61 -7.89 -8.33
C VAL A 111 3.79 -6.93 -8.27
N LYS A 112 4.90 -7.40 -7.68
CA LYS A 112 6.12 -6.62 -7.56
C LYS A 112 6.79 -6.39 -8.93
N GLU A 113 7.05 -7.48 -9.62
CA GLU A 113 7.72 -7.49 -10.91
C GLU A 113 6.69 -7.62 -12.03
N VAL A 114 6.11 -6.48 -12.42
CA VAL A 114 5.18 -6.44 -13.56
C VAL A 114 5.96 -6.70 -14.83
N ARG A 115 5.56 -7.72 -15.60
CA ARG A 115 6.12 -7.96 -16.94
C ARG A 115 5.32 -7.15 -17.97
N PRO A 116 5.93 -6.20 -18.69
CA PRO A 116 5.27 -5.54 -19.79
C PRO A 116 4.84 -6.56 -20.83
N VAL A 117 3.70 -6.36 -21.46
CA VAL A 117 3.31 -7.15 -22.63
C VAL A 117 4.36 -6.95 -23.72
N ALA A 118 4.90 -8.04 -24.26
CA ALA A 118 5.92 -7.97 -25.30
C ALA A 118 5.39 -7.17 -26.50
N GLY A 119 6.02 -6.03 -26.80
CA GLY A 119 5.63 -5.14 -27.91
C GLY A 119 5.60 -3.64 -27.58
N THR A 120 5.63 -3.25 -26.30
CA THR A 120 5.61 -1.83 -25.86
C THR A 120 6.94 -1.30 -25.31
N ALA A 121 8.00 -2.11 -25.32
CA ALA A 121 9.33 -1.72 -24.81
C ALA A 121 10.09 -0.70 -25.69
N ALA A 122 9.44 -0.08 -26.69
CA ALA A 122 10.06 0.89 -27.58
C ALA A 122 9.33 2.24 -27.54
N ALA A 123 9.55 3.02 -26.48
CA ALA A 123 9.25 4.46 -26.48
C ALA A 123 9.94 5.27 -25.36
N ALA A 124 10.93 4.72 -24.63
CA ALA A 124 11.62 5.43 -23.56
C ALA A 124 13.14 5.41 -23.76
N ALA A 125 13.58 6.02 -24.84
CA ALA A 125 14.93 6.57 -25.00
C ALA A 125 14.90 7.58 -26.16
N GLU A 126 14.59 8.84 -25.84
CA GLU A 126 15.05 10.02 -26.60
C GLU A 126 15.41 11.12 -25.60
#